data_AF-A0A2A5A982-F1
#
_entry.id   AF-A0A2A5A982-F1
#
_cell.length_a   1.000
_cell.length_b   1.000
_cell.length_c   1.000
_cell.angle_alpha   90.00
_cell.angle_beta   90.00
_cell.angle_gamma   90.00
#
_symmetry.space_group_name_H-M   'P 1'
#
loop_
_entity.id
_entity.type
_entity.pdbx_description
1 polymer ?
#
loop_
_entity_poly.entity_id
_entity_poly.type
_entity_poly.pdbx_seq_one_letter_code
_entity_poly.pdbx_strand_id
1 'polypeptide(L)'
;VALFYNSITLHDGNRYIGEDSTLSSLENFHPRLNRLLTDINDFISQLERSNTNAVVIMVPEHGAAIRGDQLQIAGLREIPTPSITKVPVGIKFVGPDWHHPGLSFKIDSATSYYGLADLLSKLILVNPFQDFKSSIVEELLGNMPSYRFVSENEGVVIIENEQQYFIRLEDDEWIDYN
;
A
#
# COMPACT_ATOMS: atom_id res chain seq x y z
N VAL A 1 -2.29 7.02 -21.13
CA VAL A 1 -1.96 8.11 -20.18
C VAL A 1 -1.67 7.48 -18.83
N ALA A 2 -0.75 8.04 -18.05
CA ALA A 2 -0.53 7.67 -16.65
C ALA A 2 -0.73 8.92 -15.78
N LEU A 3 -1.42 8.78 -14.66
CA LEU A 3 -1.66 9.85 -13.69
C LEU A 3 -1.09 9.40 -12.34
N PHE A 4 -0.28 10.25 -11.73
CA PHE A 4 0.10 10.11 -10.34
C PHE A 4 -0.73 11.06 -9.50
N TYR A 5 -1.44 10.52 -8.51
CA TYR A 5 -2.24 11.29 -7.55
C TYR A 5 -1.75 10.96 -6.15
N ASN A 6 -1.42 12.01 -5.39
CA ASN A 6 -1.01 11.90 -4.01
C ASN A 6 -2.05 12.55 -3.10
N SER A 7 -2.30 11.95 -1.93
CA SER A 7 -3.24 12.45 -0.94
C SER A 7 -2.67 12.28 0.46
N ILE A 8 -2.75 13.34 1.24
CA ILE A 8 -2.35 13.38 2.66
C ILE A 8 -3.57 13.35 3.59
N THR A 9 -4.75 12.92 3.12
CA THR A 9 -6.00 12.95 3.91
C THR A 9 -5.87 12.19 5.24
N LEU A 10 -5.05 11.15 5.29
CA LEU A 10 -4.79 10.33 6.48
C LEU A 10 -3.59 10.80 7.32
N HIS A 11 -2.92 11.90 6.92
CA HIS A 11 -1.80 12.44 7.67
C HIS A 11 -2.23 12.84 9.09
N ASP A 12 -1.29 12.72 10.03
CA ASP A 12 -1.47 13.17 11.40
C ASP A 12 -1.63 14.70 11.45
N GLY A 13 -2.41 15.20 12.40
CA GLY A 13 -2.69 16.63 12.56
C GLY A 13 -3.84 17.16 11.69
N ASN A 14 -4.32 16.40 10.71
CA ASN A 14 -5.57 16.73 10.02
C ASN A 14 -6.75 16.66 11.00
N ARG A 15 -7.61 17.67 10.97
CA ARG A 15 -8.78 17.81 11.86
C ARG A 15 -10.05 18.03 11.08
N TYR A 16 -11.18 17.62 11.65
CA TYR A 16 -12.49 18.07 11.20
C TYR A 16 -12.69 19.55 11.53
N ILE A 17 -13.53 20.21 10.74
CA ILE A 17 -14.00 21.57 11.00
C ILE A 17 -15.31 21.47 11.78
N GLY A 18 -15.53 22.32 12.77
CA GLY A 18 -16.77 22.36 13.56
C GLY A 18 -16.70 21.55 14.85
N GLU A 19 -17.81 20.93 15.25
CA GLU A 19 -17.96 20.25 16.54
C GLU A 19 -16.94 19.11 16.76
N ASP A 20 -16.55 18.42 15.69
CA ASP A 20 -15.57 17.33 15.71
C ASP A 20 -14.10 17.80 15.69
N SER A 21 -13.84 19.12 15.73
CA SER A 21 -12.48 19.68 15.74
C SER A 21 -11.69 19.38 17.03
N THR A 22 -12.38 18.90 18.06
CA THR A 22 -11.81 18.54 19.36
C THR A 22 -11.22 17.13 19.40
N LEU A 23 -11.56 16.27 18.43
CA LEU A 23 -11.01 14.92 18.33
C LEU A 23 -9.51 14.98 18.07
N SER A 24 -8.75 14.14 18.79
CA SER A 24 -7.35 13.90 18.47
C SER A 24 -7.19 13.24 17.10
N SER A 25 -5.99 13.31 16.53
CA SER A 25 -5.69 12.68 15.25
C SER A 25 -5.89 11.17 15.24
N LEU A 26 -5.67 10.51 16.39
CA LEU A 26 -5.87 9.07 16.55
C LEU A 26 -7.36 8.72 16.57
N GLU A 27 -8.16 9.50 17.29
CA GLU A 27 -9.62 9.33 17.35
C GLU A 27 -10.27 9.58 15.99
N ASN A 28 -9.78 10.58 15.26
CA ASN A 28 -10.34 10.94 13.96
C ASN A 28 -9.75 10.13 12.78
N PHE A 29 -8.74 9.28 12.99
CA PHE A 29 -8.11 8.49 11.92
C PHE A 29 -9.08 7.51 11.27
N HIS A 30 -9.81 6.71 12.06
CA HIS A 30 -10.71 5.68 11.54
C HIS A 30 -11.88 6.28 10.73
N PRO A 31 -12.57 7.34 11.21
CA PRO A 31 -13.56 8.05 10.40
C PRO A 31 -13.00 8.59 9.08
N ARG A 32 -11.79 9.16 9.08
CA ARG A 32 -11.13 9.65 7.85
C ARG A 32 -10.78 8.52 6.89
N LEU A 33 -10.28 7.39 7.41
CA LEU A 33 -10.00 6.19 6.62
C LEU A 33 -11.26 5.64 5.96
N ASN A 34 -12.34 5.49 6.72
CA ASN A 34 -13.62 5.04 6.17
C ASN A 34 -14.11 5.96 5.06
N ARG A 35 -14.04 7.28 5.26
CA ARG A 35 -14.41 8.25 4.23
C ARG A 35 -13.54 8.11 2.98
N LEU A 36 -12.21 8.05 3.13
CA LEU A 36 -11.29 7.90 2.00
C LEU A 36 -11.59 6.61 1.21
N LEU A 37 -11.79 5.48 1.89
CA LEU A 37 -12.07 4.22 1.21
C LEU A 37 -13.44 4.23 0.50
N THR A 38 -14.45 4.86 1.09
CA THR A 38 -15.74 5.08 0.44
C THR A 38 -15.58 5.95 -0.81
N ASP A 39 -14.87 7.08 -0.71
CA ASP A 39 -14.65 8.00 -1.84
C ASP A 39 -13.88 7.29 -2.98
N ILE A 40 -12.90 6.44 -2.66
CA ILE A 40 -12.17 5.62 -3.64
C ILE A 40 -13.10 4.58 -4.28
N ASN A 41 -13.96 3.93 -3.50
CA ASN A 41 -14.91 2.96 -4.03
C ASN A 41 -15.94 3.62 -4.96
N ASP A 42 -16.41 4.82 -4.63
CA ASP A 42 -17.31 5.61 -5.45
C ASP A 42 -16.62 6.07 -6.74
N PHE A 43 -15.35 6.47 -6.67
CA PHE A 43 -14.53 6.78 -7.84
C PHE A 43 -14.39 5.56 -8.77
N ILE A 44 -14.07 4.39 -8.22
CA ILE A 44 -13.98 3.14 -8.97
C ILE A 44 -15.32 2.80 -9.62
N SER A 45 -16.42 2.97 -8.90
CA SER A 45 -17.78 2.74 -9.41
C SER A 45 -18.13 3.68 -10.57
N GLN A 46 -17.64 4.92 -10.53
CA GLN A 46 -17.77 5.86 -11.64
C GLN A 46 -16.91 5.46 -12.84
N LEU A 47 -15.68 4.98 -12.62
CA LEU A 47 -14.82 4.44 -13.68
C LEU A 47 -15.45 3.21 -14.34
N GLU A 48 -16.07 2.30 -13.58
CA GLU A 48 -16.75 1.11 -14.10
C GLU A 48 -17.94 1.47 -15.01
N ARG A 49 -18.61 2.61 -14.74
CA ARG A 49 -19.68 3.16 -15.61
C ARG A 49 -19.14 3.99 -16.76
N SER A 50 -17.85 4.29 -16.75
CA SER A 50 -17.20 4.99 -17.85
C SER A 50 -16.91 4.00 -18.98
N ASN A 51 -16.93 4.47 -20.23
CA ASN A 51 -16.57 3.63 -21.37
C ASN A 51 -15.05 3.54 -21.57
N THR A 52 -14.27 3.48 -20.48
CA THR A 52 -12.81 3.57 -20.50
C THR A 52 -12.17 2.42 -19.73
N ASN A 53 -11.20 1.76 -20.35
CA ASN A 53 -10.32 0.81 -19.67
C ASN A 53 -9.30 1.56 -18.82
N ALA A 54 -9.22 1.23 -17.54
CA ALA A 54 -8.33 1.84 -16.57
C ALA A 54 -7.74 0.78 -15.62
N VAL A 55 -6.50 1.03 -15.20
CA VAL A 55 -5.86 0.29 -14.11
C VAL A 55 -5.72 1.25 -12.94
N VAL A 56 -6.39 0.95 -11.84
CA VAL A 56 -6.32 1.71 -10.60
C VAL A 56 -5.33 1.01 -9.68
N ILE A 57 -4.32 1.74 -9.21
CA ILE A 57 -3.27 1.21 -8.35
C ILE A 57 -3.24 2.05 -7.08
N MET A 58 -3.43 1.39 -5.94
CA MET A 58 -3.32 2.01 -4.63
C MET A 58 -2.01 1.59 -3.98
N VAL A 59 -1.13 2.55 -3.72
CA VAL A 59 0.15 2.34 -3.04
C VAL A 59 0.25 3.36 -1.89
N PRO A 60 0.01 2.95 -0.64
CA PRO A 60 0.28 3.82 0.51
C PRO A 60 1.77 4.13 0.62
N GLU A 61 2.12 5.34 1.07
CA GLU A 61 3.52 5.73 1.28
C GLU A 61 4.12 4.94 2.44
N HIS A 62 3.45 5.01 3.59
CA HIS A 62 3.75 4.29 4.81
C HIS A 62 2.49 4.26 5.70
N GLY A 63 2.55 3.53 6.80
CA GLY A 63 1.53 3.45 7.83
C GLY A 63 1.51 4.70 8.70
N ALA A 64 0.36 5.00 9.30
CA ALA A 64 0.18 6.20 10.10
C ALA A 64 0.69 6.08 11.55
N ALA A 65 1.28 4.93 11.94
CA ALA A 65 1.72 4.63 13.30
C ALA A 65 0.60 4.79 14.36
N ILE A 66 -0.63 4.38 14.02
CA ILE A 66 -1.81 4.49 14.91
C ILE A 66 -1.67 3.70 16.22
N ARG A 67 -0.75 2.75 16.26
CA ARG A 67 -0.34 2.01 17.45
C ARG A 67 1.16 2.22 17.61
N GLY A 68 1.60 2.53 18.83
CA GLY A 68 3.01 2.50 19.18
C GLY A 68 3.51 1.08 19.42
N ASP A 69 4.81 0.96 19.67
CA ASP A 69 5.49 -0.26 20.07
C ASP A 69 6.39 0.02 21.30
N GLN A 70 7.34 -0.89 21.58
CA GLN A 70 8.22 -0.76 22.75
C GLN A 70 9.19 0.41 22.65
N LEU A 71 9.56 0.83 21.43
CA LEU A 71 10.62 1.81 21.17
C LEU A 71 10.09 3.15 20.66
N GLN A 72 8.88 3.20 20.10
CA GLN A 72 8.22 4.45 19.71
C GLN A 72 6.73 4.50 20.09
N ILE A 73 6.29 5.64 20.64
CA ILE A 73 4.88 5.89 20.95
C ILE A 73 4.04 6.06 19.68
N ALA A 74 2.72 5.91 19.80
CA ALA A 74 1.79 6.11 18.68
C ALA A 74 1.97 7.51 18.05
N GLY A 75 1.92 7.56 16.72
CA GLY A 75 2.11 8.77 15.92
C GLY A 75 3.55 9.04 15.48
N LEU A 76 4.56 8.52 16.21
CA LEU A 76 5.96 8.64 15.80
C LEU A 76 6.32 7.67 14.68
N ARG A 77 7.22 8.12 13.79
CA ARG A 77 7.66 7.37 12.59
C ARG A 77 9.17 7.49 12.37
N GLU A 78 9.92 7.74 13.44
CA GLU A 78 11.39 7.86 13.41
C GLU A 78 12.05 6.49 13.22
N ILE A 79 11.38 5.40 13.58
CA ILE A 79 11.84 4.05 13.32
C ILE A 79 10.92 3.42 12.28
N PRO A 80 11.41 3.06 11.07
CA PRO A 80 10.58 2.62 9.95
C PRO A 80 10.16 1.15 10.08
N THR A 81 9.46 0.82 11.15
CA THR A 81 9.10 -0.56 11.54
C THR A 81 8.25 -1.28 10.52
N PRO A 82 8.19 -2.62 10.57
CA PRO A 82 7.30 -3.40 9.73
C PRO A 82 5.83 -3.01 9.86
N SER A 83 5.37 -2.59 11.04
CA SER A 83 3.98 -2.13 11.25
C SER A 83 3.69 -0.79 10.55
N ILE A 84 4.73 -0.02 10.22
CA ILE A 84 4.66 1.22 9.45
C ILE A 84 4.91 0.93 7.96
N THR A 85 5.87 0.08 7.60
CA THR A 85 6.33 -0.07 6.20
C THR A 85 5.67 -1.20 5.43
N LYS A 86 5.04 -2.18 6.11
CA LYS A 86 4.21 -3.19 5.44
C LYS A 86 2.82 -2.59 5.18
N VAL A 87 2.64 -2.09 3.96
CA VAL A 87 1.42 -1.41 3.53
C VAL A 87 0.58 -2.27 2.57
N PRO A 88 -0.76 -2.13 2.58
CA PRO A 88 -1.62 -2.81 1.61
C PRO A 88 -1.52 -2.15 0.24
N VAL A 89 -1.03 -2.90 -0.75
CA VAL A 89 -1.02 -2.47 -2.16
C VAL A 89 -2.12 -3.20 -2.92
N GLY A 90 -2.89 -2.46 -3.71
CA GLY A 90 -4.00 -3.01 -4.51
C GLY A 90 -3.91 -2.60 -5.96
N ILE A 91 -4.21 -3.52 -6.87
CA ILE A 91 -4.36 -3.27 -8.30
C ILE A 91 -5.77 -3.70 -8.71
N LYS A 92 -6.52 -2.81 -9.34
CA LYS A 92 -7.84 -3.11 -9.90
C LYS A 92 -7.89 -2.71 -11.36
N PHE A 93 -8.26 -3.67 -12.20
CA PHE A 93 -8.62 -3.45 -13.60
C PHE A 93 -10.10 -3.06 -13.68
N VAL A 94 -10.39 -2.04 -14.47
CA VAL A 94 -11.74 -1.48 -14.66
C VAL A 94 -11.95 -1.25 -16.15
N GLY A 95 -13.11 -1.61 -16.66
CA GLY A 95 -13.47 -1.37 -18.05
C GLY A 95 -14.90 -1.83 -18.34
N PRO A 96 -15.55 -1.31 -19.40
CA PRO A 96 -16.94 -1.62 -19.74
C PRO A 96 -17.18 -3.12 -19.95
N ASP A 97 -16.21 -3.82 -20.53
CA ASP A 97 -16.27 -5.27 -20.81
C ASP A 97 -15.44 -6.10 -19.82
N TRP A 98 -14.84 -5.46 -18.80
CA TRP A 98 -14.01 -6.12 -17.80
C TRP A 98 -14.85 -6.51 -16.58
N HIS A 99 -15.50 -7.68 -16.65
CA HIS A 99 -16.41 -8.15 -15.62
C HIS A 99 -16.05 -9.55 -15.10
N HIS A 100 -15.25 -9.60 -14.04
CA HIS A 100 -14.79 -10.84 -13.40
C HIS A 100 -15.15 -10.86 -11.90
N PRO A 101 -16.44 -11.00 -11.54
CA PRO A 101 -16.85 -10.98 -10.14
C PRO A 101 -16.22 -12.14 -9.37
N GLY A 102 -15.73 -11.86 -8.16
CA GLY A 102 -15.08 -12.84 -7.29
C GLY A 102 -13.64 -13.19 -7.68
N LEU A 103 -13.14 -12.73 -8.83
CA LEU A 103 -11.76 -12.92 -9.22
C LEU A 103 -10.85 -11.96 -8.46
N SER A 104 -10.00 -12.52 -7.61
CA SER A 104 -8.96 -11.78 -6.92
C SER A 104 -7.73 -12.66 -6.78
N PHE A 105 -6.56 -12.04 -6.87
CA PHE A 105 -5.29 -12.71 -6.66
C PHE A 105 -4.59 -12.09 -5.46
N LYS A 106 -4.06 -12.94 -4.59
CA LYS A 106 -3.27 -12.52 -3.44
C LYS A 106 -1.79 -12.79 -3.75
N ILE A 107 -0.96 -11.80 -3.47
CA ILE A 107 0.50 -11.91 -3.57
C ILE A 107 1.01 -12.03 -2.14
N ASP A 108 1.51 -13.21 -1.79
CA ASP A 108 2.09 -13.48 -0.47
C ASP A 108 3.63 -13.36 -0.47
N SER A 109 4.26 -13.25 -1.64
CA SER A 109 5.70 -13.04 -1.75
C SER A 109 6.07 -11.62 -1.32
N ALA A 110 7.22 -11.50 -0.63
CA ALA A 110 7.74 -10.21 -0.20
C ALA A 110 8.02 -9.33 -1.43
N THR A 111 7.28 -8.23 -1.54
CA THR A 111 7.25 -7.36 -2.71
C THR A 111 7.49 -5.91 -2.31
N SER A 112 8.16 -5.16 -3.20
CA SER A 112 8.30 -3.70 -3.11
C SER A 112 8.06 -3.09 -4.50
N TYR A 113 8.38 -1.81 -4.68
CA TYR A 113 8.07 -1.03 -5.88
C TYR A 113 8.54 -1.69 -7.19
N TYR A 114 9.69 -2.36 -7.20
CA TYR A 114 10.16 -3.05 -8.42
C TYR A 114 9.25 -4.20 -8.81
N GLY A 115 8.78 -5.02 -7.86
CA GLY A 115 7.87 -6.12 -8.17
C GLY A 115 6.55 -5.60 -8.75
N LEU A 116 6.04 -4.48 -8.22
CA LEU A 116 4.89 -3.79 -8.80
C LEU A 116 5.17 -3.31 -10.24
N ALA A 117 6.29 -2.66 -10.47
CA ALA A 117 6.66 -2.16 -11.80
C ALA A 117 6.83 -3.30 -12.83
N ASP A 118 7.49 -4.39 -12.44
CA ASP A 118 7.66 -5.59 -13.24
C ASP A 118 6.30 -6.21 -13.60
N LEU A 119 5.43 -6.41 -12.61
CA LEU A 119 4.07 -6.93 -12.80
C LEU A 119 3.26 -6.06 -13.78
N LEU A 120 3.27 -4.74 -13.60
CA LEU A 120 2.56 -3.83 -14.50
C LEU A 120 3.10 -3.87 -15.93
N SER A 121 4.43 -3.94 -16.09
CA SER A 121 5.05 -4.04 -17.41
C SER A 121 4.60 -5.31 -18.15
N LYS A 122 4.57 -6.46 -17.46
CA LYS A 122 4.08 -7.74 -17.98
C LYS A 122 2.58 -7.69 -18.30
N LEU A 123 1.77 -7.08 -17.43
CA LEU A 123 0.33 -6.94 -17.64
C LEU A 123 0.00 -6.03 -18.85
N ILE A 124 0.78 -4.98 -19.08
CA ILE A 124 0.63 -4.13 -20.28
C ILE A 124 0.90 -4.94 -21.56
N LEU A 125 1.90 -5.83 -21.55
CA LEU A 125 2.24 -6.64 -22.73
C LEU A 125 1.17 -7.67 -23.08
N VAL A 126 0.57 -8.31 -22.08
CA VAL A 126 -0.50 -9.31 -22.31
C VAL A 126 -1.88 -8.68 -22.54
N ASN A 127 -2.02 -7.38 -22.25
CA ASN A 127 -3.25 -6.59 -22.38
C ASN A 127 -4.51 -7.31 -21.85
N PRO A 128 -4.74 -7.30 -20.52
CA PRO A 128 -5.85 -8.02 -19.92
C PRO A 128 -7.21 -7.67 -20.55
N PHE A 129 -7.42 -6.43 -20.99
CA PHE A 129 -8.70 -5.96 -21.50
C PHE A 129 -9.18 -6.58 -22.82
N GLN A 130 -8.36 -7.34 -23.54
CA GLN A 130 -8.75 -7.94 -24.82
C GLN A 130 -9.15 -9.41 -24.69
N ASP A 131 -8.24 -10.26 -24.21
CA ASP A 131 -8.44 -11.71 -24.10
C ASP A 131 -8.01 -12.19 -22.72
N PHE A 132 -8.81 -11.85 -21.70
CA PHE A 132 -8.46 -12.20 -20.34
C PHE A 132 -8.37 -13.72 -20.13
N LYS A 133 -7.22 -14.18 -19.62
CA LYS A 133 -7.02 -15.54 -19.15
C LYS A 133 -6.42 -15.49 -17.76
N SER A 134 -7.17 -15.98 -16.77
CA SER A 134 -6.71 -16.02 -15.38
C SER A 134 -5.39 -16.78 -15.23
N SER A 135 -5.20 -17.86 -16.00
CA SER A 135 -3.99 -18.68 -15.98
C SER A 135 -2.72 -17.88 -16.36
N ILE A 136 -2.82 -16.91 -17.27
CA ILE A 136 -1.69 -16.04 -17.62
C ILE A 136 -1.34 -15.17 -16.41
N VAL A 137 -2.34 -14.59 -15.74
CA VAL A 137 -2.09 -13.78 -14.53
C VAL A 137 -1.50 -14.63 -13.42
N GLU A 138 -2.02 -15.83 -13.19
CA GLU A 138 -1.47 -16.79 -12.21
C GLU A 138 0.00 -17.12 -12.50
N GLU A 139 0.35 -17.34 -13.76
CA GLU A 139 1.74 -17.58 -14.19
C GLU A 139 2.64 -16.36 -13.94
N LEU A 140 2.16 -15.15 -14.27
CA LEU A 140 2.91 -13.91 -14.01
C LEU A 140 3.17 -13.71 -12.52
N LEU A 141 2.15 -13.96 -11.68
CA LEU A 141 2.25 -13.84 -10.23
C LEU A 141 3.15 -14.93 -9.62
N GLY A 142 3.09 -16.16 -10.12
CA GLY A 142 3.95 -17.27 -9.68
C GLY A 142 5.43 -17.04 -9.97
N ASN A 143 5.75 -16.20 -10.96
CA ASN A 143 7.12 -15.86 -11.35
C ASN A 143 7.59 -14.49 -10.81
N MET A 144 6.86 -13.90 -9.86
CA MET A 144 7.26 -12.62 -9.28
C MET A 144 8.53 -12.77 -8.43
N PRO A 145 9.51 -11.87 -8.60
CA PRO A 145 10.68 -11.83 -7.72
C PRO A 145 10.28 -11.49 -6.29
N SER A 146 10.93 -12.13 -5.32
CA SER A 146 10.81 -11.82 -3.90
C SER A 146 11.97 -10.93 -3.44
N TYR A 147 11.69 -9.97 -2.57
CA TYR A 147 12.66 -9.01 -2.04
C TYR A 147 12.87 -9.24 -0.56
N ARG A 148 14.12 -9.07 -0.11
CA ARG A 148 14.40 -9.00 1.33
C ARG A 148 13.75 -7.74 1.90
N PHE A 149 13.20 -7.85 3.11
CA PHE A 149 12.67 -6.69 3.81
C PHE A 149 13.83 -5.80 4.27
N VAL A 150 13.79 -4.56 3.80
CA VAL A 150 14.66 -3.47 4.23
C VAL A 150 13.81 -2.22 4.27
N SER A 151 13.88 -1.47 5.36
CA SER A 151 13.28 -0.15 5.49
C SER A 151 14.28 0.82 6.11
N GLU A 152 14.30 2.05 5.59
CA GLU A 152 15.32 3.04 5.94
C GLU A 152 14.71 4.44 5.93
N ASN A 153 15.20 5.28 6.84
CA ASN A 153 15.04 6.74 6.82
C ASN A 153 16.39 7.40 7.17
N GLU A 154 16.38 8.69 7.52
CA GLU A 154 17.59 9.38 7.96
C GLU A 154 18.04 8.82 9.33
N GLY A 155 19.07 7.98 9.32
CA GLY A 155 19.74 7.48 10.53
C GLY A 155 19.27 6.13 11.06
N VAL A 156 18.17 5.56 10.55
CA VAL A 156 17.67 4.25 11.00
C VAL A 156 17.47 3.30 9.82
N VAL A 157 18.01 2.08 9.95
CA VAL A 157 17.75 0.96 9.03
C VAL A 157 17.15 -0.21 9.80
N ILE A 158 16.12 -0.83 9.25
CA ILE A 158 15.58 -2.10 9.72
C ILE A 158 15.68 -3.15 8.63
N ILE A 159 16.12 -4.34 9.01
CA ILE A 159 16.15 -5.52 8.14
C ILE A 159 15.40 -6.68 8.80
N GLU A 160 14.90 -7.59 7.97
CA GLU A 160 14.41 -8.90 8.43
C GLU A 160 15.48 -9.97 8.14
N ASN A 161 15.83 -10.77 9.15
CA ASN A 161 16.67 -11.95 8.99
C ASN A 161 16.11 -13.09 9.86
N GLU A 162 15.94 -14.28 9.28
CA GLU A 162 15.39 -15.47 9.96
C GLU A 162 14.10 -15.19 10.78
N GLN A 163 13.18 -14.38 10.24
CA GLN A 163 11.91 -13.96 10.87
C GLN A 163 12.07 -13.04 12.09
N GLN A 164 13.27 -12.50 12.33
CA GLN A 164 13.55 -11.51 13.34
C GLN A 164 13.88 -10.17 12.67
N TYR A 165 13.55 -9.07 13.35
CA TYR A 165 13.90 -7.73 12.89
C TYR A 165 15.12 -7.20 13.63
N PHE A 166 16.03 -6.59 12.89
CA PHE A 166 17.21 -5.93 13.42
C PHE A 166 17.18 -4.47 13.04
N ILE A 167 17.54 -3.61 13.98
CA ILE A 167 17.66 -2.16 13.80
C ILE A 167 19.12 -1.74 13.85
N ARG A 168 19.52 -0.84 12.96
CA ARG A 168 20.78 -0.11 13.01
C ARG A 168 20.48 1.38 13.11
N LEU A 169 21.03 2.01 14.14
CA LEU A 169 20.97 3.46 14.36
C LEU A 169 22.28 4.11 13.85
N GLU A 170 22.46 5.42 14.09
CA GLU A 170 23.65 6.18 13.65
C GLU A 170 24.99 5.59 14.14
N ASP A 171 24.99 4.86 15.26
CA ASP A 171 26.18 4.25 15.88
C ASP A 171 26.66 2.96 15.17
N ASP A 172 26.07 2.60 14.02
CA ASP A 172 26.42 1.44 13.17
C ASP A 172 26.29 0.04 13.78
N GLU A 173 25.83 -0.08 15.03
CA GLU A 173 25.54 -1.37 15.67
C GLU A 173 24.15 -1.90 15.33
N TRP A 174 24.05 -3.22 15.08
CA TRP A 174 22.79 -3.92 14.87
C TRP A 174 22.25 -4.47 16.20
N ILE A 175 21.01 -4.12 16.53
CA ILE A 175 20.31 -4.55 17.74
C ILE A 175 19.04 -5.30 17.34
N ASP A 176 18.62 -6.28 18.14
CA ASP A 176 17.33 -6.95 17.98
C ASP A 176 16.17 -5.96 18.24
N TYR A 177 15.19 -5.92 17.35
CA TYR A 177 13.99 -5.05 17.42
C TYR A 177 12.72 -5.79 17.92
N ASN A 178 12.81 -7.07 18.29
CA ASN A 178 11.65 -7.88 18.70
C ASN A 178 10.92 -7.35 19.95
#